data_AF-Q8L7G7-F1
#
_entry.id   AF-Q8L7G7-F1
#
_cell.length_a   1.000
_cell.length_b   1.000
_cell.length_c   1.000
_cell.angle_alpha   90.00
_cell.angle_beta   90.00
_cell.angle_gamma   90.00
#
_symmetry.space_group_name_H-M   'P 1'
#
loop_
_entity.id
_entity.type
_entity.pdbx_description
1 polymer ?
#
loop_
_entity_poly.entity_id
_entity_poly.type
_entity_poly.pdbx_seq_one_letter_code
_entity_poly.pdbx_strand_id
1 'polypeptide(L)'
;MGSLRLSTVAIAVVVCLSILLISPTEVDGRQVCDYDKGECNSYEKSSTCIEPCKQLDSKFIGGRCIPVGGITGMGLCVCCRDVQRGAEKESM
;
A
#
# COMPACT_ATOMS: atom_id res chain seq x y z
N MET A 1 -6.22 56.50 -15.20
CA MET A 1 -6.45 55.41 -14.22
C MET A 1 -6.83 54.15 -14.99
N GLY A 2 -6.24 53.00 -14.67
CA GLY A 2 -6.81 51.69 -15.06
C GLY A 2 -6.03 50.88 -16.09
N SER A 3 -4.82 50.41 -15.76
CA SER A 3 -4.25 49.25 -16.46
C SER A 3 -3.46 48.31 -15.53
N LEU A 4 -3.84 48.25 -14.26
CA LEU A 4 -3.23 47.34 -13.26
C LEU A 4 -3.97 45.99 -13.13
N ARG A 5 -4.98 45.72 -13.98
CA ARG A 5 -5.85 44.54 -13.84
C ARG A 5 -5.34 43.27 -14.56
N LEU A 6 -4.41 43.39 -15.51
CA LEU A 6 -3.94 42.22 -16.29
C LEU A 6 -2.93 41.34 -15.55
N SER A 7 -2.08 41.90 -14.68
CA SER A 7 -1.03 41.11 -14.00
C SER A 7 -1.55 40.15 -12.92
N THR A 8 -2.71 40.42 -12.31
CA THR A 8 -3.22 39.57 -11.21
C THR A 8 -3.76 38.24 -11.72
N VAL A 9 -4.34 38.21 -12.93
CA VAL A 9 -4.97 36.99 -13.47
C VAL A 9 -3.94 35.93 -13.82
N ALA A 10 -2.76 36.33 -14.32
CA ALA A 10 -1.71 35.40 -14.71
C ALA A 10 -1.13 34.60 -13.54
N ILE A 11 -1.03 35.20 -12.34
CA ILE A 11 -0.45 34.54 -11.16
C ILE A 11 -1.41 33.45 -10.63
N ALA A 12 -2.73 33.68 -10.69
CA ALA A 12 -3.71 32.73 -10.19
C ALA A 12 -3.70 31.40 -10.99
N VAL A 13 -3.48 31.45 -12.31
CA VAL A 13 -3.49 30.25 -13.17
C VAL A 13 -2.27 29.35 -12.91
N VAL A 14 -1.09 29.95 -12.66
CA VAL A 14 0.14 29.18 -12.39
C VAL A 14 0.02 28.41 -11.07
N VAL A 15 -0.54 29.03 -10.03
CA VAL A 15 -0.73 28.38 -8.72
C VAL A 15 -1.73 27.22 -8.81
N CYS A 16 -2.81 27.36 -9.60
CA CYS A 16 -3.79 26.28 -9.78
C CYS A 16 -3.20 25.06 -10.52
N LEU A 17 -2.33 25.27 -11.52
CA LEU A 17 -1.66 24.17 -12.21
C LEU A 17 -0.67 23.42 -11.30
N SER A 18 -0.01 24.12 -10.38
CA SER A 18 0.87 23.48 -9.39
C SER A 18 0.10 22.58 -8.42
N ILE A 19 -1.10 22.97 -7.99
CA ILE A 19 -1.92 22.17 -7.06
C ILE A 19 -2.48 20.91 -7.74
N LEU A 20 -2.90 21.00 -9.01
CA LEU A 20 -3.43 19.85 -9.76
C LEU A 20 -2.37 18.76 -9.98
N LEU A 21 -1.10 19.13 -10.18
CA LEU A 21 0.01 18.18 -10.28
C LEU A 21 0.41 17.54 -8.94
N ILE A 22 -0.03 18.11 -7.81
CA ILE A 22 0.17 17.52 -6.48
C ILE A 22 -1.00 16.61 -6.12
N SER A 23 -1.92 16.27 -7.04
CA SER A 23 -2.86 15.16 -6.80
C SER A 23 -2.02 13.88 -6.79
N PRO A 24 -1.55 13.38 -5.63
CA PRO A 24 -0.63 12.27 -5.59
C PRO A 24 -1.52 11.05 -5.68
N THR A 25 -1.92 10.68 -6.89
CA THR A 25 -2.51 9.36 -7.13
C THR A 25 -1.48 8.24 -6.97
N GLU A 26 -0.26 8.58 -6.54
CA GLU A 26 0.88 7.66 -6.38
C GLU A 26 1.10 7.16 -4.94
N VAL A 27 0.29 7.55 -3.94
CA VAL A 27 0.64 7.25 -2.52
C VAL A 27 -0.35 6.41 -1.72
N ASP A 28 -1.25 5.68 -2.37
CA ASP A 28 -1.90 4.56 -1.68
C ASP A 28 -1.74 3.30 -2.53
N GLY A 29 -0.51 2.79 -2.54
CA GLY A 29 -0.24 1.40 -2.86
C GLY A 29 -1.06 0.55 -1.89
N ARG A 30 -2.32 0.29 -2.26
CA ARG A 30 -3.25 -0.45 -1.42
C ARG A 30 -2.64 -1.82 -1.19
N GLN A 31 -2.19 -2.04 0.04
CA GLN A 31 -1.71 -3.35 0.47
C GLN A 31 -2.92 -4.23 0.75
N VAL A 32 -2.98 -5.39 0.10
CA VAL A 32 -3.98 -6.42 0.37
C VAL A 32 -3.30 -7.61 1.00
N CYS A 33 -3.89 -8.14 2.06
CA CYS A 33 -3.42 -9.35 2.73
C CYS A 33 -4.53 -10.38 2.71
N ASP A 34 -4.52 -11.22 1.68
CA ASP A 34 -5.62 -12.12 1.32
C ASP A 34 -5.20 -13.59 1.19
N TYR A 35 -3.92 -13.92 1.44
CA TYR A 35 -3.41 -15.27 1.25
C TYR A 35 -2.97 -15.91 2.56
N ASP A 36 -3.63 -16.98 2.99
CA ASP A 36 -3.25 -17.74 4.18
C ASP A 36 -2.05 -18.65 3.88
N LYS A 37 -0.95 -18.47 4.62
CA LYS A 37 0.27 -19.29 4.46
C LYS A 37 0.36 -20.46 5.45
N GLY A 38 -0.32 -20.35 6.59
CA GLY A 38 -0.30 -21.36 7.65
C GLY A 38 -0.34 -20.75 9.03
N GLU A 39 0.02 -21.53 10.03
CA GLU A 39 0.02 -21.12 11.43
C GLU A 39 1.29 -20.34 11.79
N CYS A 40 1.15 -19.37 12.68
CA CYS A 40 2.24 -18.70 13.36
C CYS A 40 2.02 -18.77 14.86
N ASN A 41 3.11 -18.65 15.61
CA ASN A 41 3.00 -18.36 17.03
C ASN A 41 2.63 -16.88 17.19
N SER A 42 1.46 -16.57 17.76
CA SER A 42 1.02 -15.17 17.94
C SER A 42 1.85 -14.41 18.99
N TYR A 43 2.60 -15.11 19.83
CA TYR A 43 3.58 -14.50 20.73
C TYR A 43 4.85 -14.10 20.00
N GLU A 44 5.23 -14.85 18.97
CA GLU A 44 6.36 -14.52 18.13
C GLU A 44 5.90 -13.51 17.08
N LYS A 45 6.61 -12.39 17.02
CA LYS A 45 6.26 -11.26 16.16
C LYS A 45 5.99 -11.72 14.72
N SER A 46 5.21 -10.92 13.99
CA SER A 46 4.86 -11.08 12.56
C SER A 46 6.01 -11.46 11.63
N SER A 47 7.27 -11.30 12.05
CA SER A 47 8.48 -11.75 11.37
C SER A 47 8.46 -13.21 10.94
N THR A 48 7.80 -14.10 11.70
CA THR A 48 7.66 -15.52 11.33
C THR A 48 6.88 -15.71 10.02
N CYS A 49 6.01 -14.78 9.66
CA CYS A 49 5.23 -14.82 8.43
C CYS A 49 5.92 -14.13 7.25
N ILE A 50 6.86 -13.21 7.50
CA ILE A 50 7.44 -12.36 6.44
C ILE A 50 8.22 -13.18 5.42
N GLU A 51 9.23 -13.92 5.87
CA GLU A 51 10.11 -14.68 4.96
C GLU A 51 9.36 -15.81 4.23
N PRO A 52 8.51 -16.62 4.88
CA PRO A 52 7.72 -17.63 4.18
C PRO A 52 6.74 -17.06 3.15
N CYS A 53 6.19 -15.86 3.41
CA CYS A 53 5.32 -15.19 2.44
C CYS A 53 6.09 -14.69 1.23
N LYS A 54 7.26 -14.09 1.42
CA LYS A 54 8.11 -13.64 0.30
C LYS A 54 8.62 -14.80 -0.56
N GLN A 55 8.86 -15.96 0.03
CA GLN A 55 9.28 -17.15 -0.71
C GLN A 55 8.16 -17.77 -1.55
N LEU A 56 6.90 -17.49 -1.24
CA LEU A 56 5.77 -18.09 -1.94
C LEU A 56 5.65 -17.58 -3.38
N ASP A 57 5.80 -16.27 -3.55
CA ASP A 57 5.71 -15.59 -4.85
C ASP A 57 6.31 -14.19 -4.69
N SER A 58 7.05 -13.71 -5.69
CA SER A 58 7.66 -12.37 -5.67
C SER A 58 6.65 -11.22 -5.59
N LYS A 59 5.35 -11.48 -5.79
CA LYS A 59 4.28 -10.49 -5.56
C LYS A 59 4.06 -10.18 -4.09
N PHE A 60 4.39 -11.11 -3.19
CA PHE A 60 4.22 -10.90 -1.76
C PHE A 60 5.40 -10.12 -1.19
N ILE A 61 5.08 -9.06 -0.45
CA ILE A 61 6.07 -8.18 0.19
C ILE A 61 6.36 -8.61 1.63
N GLY A 62 5.53 -9.48 2.20
CA GLY A 62 5.67 -10.01 3.55
C GLY A 62 4.38 -10.66 4.02
N GLY A 63 4.25 -10.81 5.34
CA GLY A 63 3.06 -11.37 5.96
C GLY A 63 2.84 -10.87 7.38
N ARG A 64 1.63 -11.08 7.90
CA ARG A 64 1.21 -10.70 9.25
C ARG A 64 0.71 -11.94 9.99
N CYS A 65 1.00 -12.02 11.28
CA CYS A 65 0.42 -13.05 12.14
C CYS A 65 -0.87 -12.49 12.78
N ILE A 66 -2.02 -13.05 12.43
CA ILE A 66 -3.32 -12.69 13.02
C ILE A 66 -3.62 -13.68 14.14
N PRO A 67 -3.79 -13.25 15.40
CA PRO A 67 -4.14 -14.16 16.48
C PRO A 67 -5.50 -14.85 16.19
N VAL A 68 -5.56 -16.17 16.38
CA VAL A 68 -6.81 -16.91 16.27
C VAL A 68 -7.54 -16.82 17.61
N GLY A 69 -8.73 -16.22 17.59
CA GLY A 69 -9.56 -16.14 18.78
C GLY A 69 -9.84 -17.53 19.37
N GLY A 70 -9.57 -17.70 20.66
CA GLY A 70 -9.82 -18.95 21.39
C GLY A 70 -8.62 -19.91 21.51
N ILE A 71 -7.50 -19.64 20.83
CA ILE A 71 -6.28 -20.45 20.96
C ILE A 71 -5.11 -19.56 21.36
N THR A 72 -4.69 -19.65 22.62
CA THR A 72 -3.61 -18.83 23.15
C THR A 72 -2.28 -19.19 22.47
N GLY A 73 -1.60 -18.20 21.90
CA GLY A 73 -0.30 -18.38 21.26
C GLY A 73 -0.36 -18.86 19.81
N MET A 74 -1.55 -19.08 19.26
CA MET A 74 -1.72 -19.45 17.85
C MET A 74 -2.26 -18.28 17.05
N GLY A 75 -1.69 -18.08 15.87
CA GLY A 75 -2.14 -17.15 14.87
C GLY A 75 -2.11 -17.76 13.48
N LEU A 76 -2.66 -17.04 12.52
CA LEU A 76 -2.59 -17.34 11.09
C LEU A 76 -1.69 -16.33 10.39
N CYS A 77 -0.74 -16.83 9.61
CA CYS A 77 0.03 -16.02 8.70
C CYS A 77 -0.82 -15.66 7.49
N VAL A 78 -1.08 -14.37 7.31
CA VAL A 78 -1.63 -13.81 6.07
C VAL A 78 -0.52 -13.12 5.29
N CYS A 79 -0.33 -13.49 4.02
CA CYS A 79 0.62 -12.84 3.13
C CYS A 79 0.01 -11.60 2.51
N CYS A 80 0.83 -10.55 2.44
CA CYS A 80 0.46 -9.25 1.95
C CYS A 80 1.16 -8.97 0.61
N ARG A 81 0.45 -8.36 -0.31
CA ARG A 81 0.93 -7.90 -1.63
C ARG A 81 0.47 -6.48 -1.90
N ASP A 82 1.25 -5.75 -2.68
CA ASP A 82 0.78 -4.50 -3.28
C ASP A 82 -0.16 -4.81 -4.44
N VAL A 83 -1.35 -4.21 -4.45
CA VAL A 83 -2.32 -4.39 -5.54
C VAL A 83 -1.73 -3.97 -6.89
N GLN A 84 -0.89 -2.92 -6.89
CA GLN A 84 -0.23 -2.44 -8.11
C GLN A 84 0.76 -3.47 -8.70
N ARG A 85 1.51 -4.20 -7.86
CA ARG A 85 2.42 -5.27 -8.33
C ARG A 85 1.69 -6.51 -8.85
N GLY A 86 0.49 -6.77 -8.36
CA GLY A 86 -0.35 -7.88 -8.83
C GLY A 86 -0.90 -7.62 -10.23
N ALA A 87 -1.47 -6.44 -10.45
CA ALA A 87 -2.09 -6.07 -11.72
C ALA A 87 -1.08 -6.01 -12.88
N GLU A 88 0.15 -5.56 -12.63
CA GLU A 88 1.18 -5.48 -13.68
C GLU A 88 1.64 -6.86 -14.18
N LYS A 89 1.51 -7.92 -13.37
CA LYS A 89 1.86 -9.29 -13.78
C LYS A 89 0.72 -10.12 -14.33
N GLU A 90 -0.53 -9.70 -14.15
CA GLU A 90 -1.69 -10.36 -14.77
C GLU A 90 -1.99 -9.81 -16.19
N SER A 91 -1.24 -8.82 -16.66
CA SER A 91 -1.36 -8.25 -18.02
C SER A 91 -0.21 -8.59 -18.98
N MET A 92 0.66 -9.56 -18.65
CA MET A 92 1.62 -10.15 -19.59
C MET A 92 1.27 -11.60 -19.87
#